data_AF-K1HFK3-F1
#
_entry.id   AF-K1HFK3-F1
#
_cell.length_a   1.000
_cell.length_b   1.000
_cell.length_c   1.000
_cell.angle_alpha   90.00
_cell.angle_beta   90.00
_cell.angle_gamma   90.00
#
_symmetry.space_group_name_H-M   'P 1'
#
loop_
_entity.id
_entity.type
_entity.pdbx_description
1 polymer ?
#
loop_
_entity_poly.entity_id
_entity_poly.type
_entity_poly.pdbx_seq_one_letter_code
_entity_poly.pdbx_strand_id
1 'polypeptide(L)'
;MKKILIGLILLFESILYGMDMKEAILKDFEAVEDYTYSRAREEAEEILLFDKKYQSVFYDSDDPKRINAKRYISEIAAFYAMETIYKWDKEAIKRDNITADRFERDFMWKLERSGYIVWCIPDAHLFGTINMINEDIAVLAVNTGAPMYENGWFLFSPLYDRYYMFLDSLYYSNKGDLKKFIFDINHIKYIYVDR
;
A
#
# COMPACT_ATOMS: atom_id res chain seq x y z
N MET A 1 -2.59 -15.79 18.09
CA MET A 1 -2.40 -16.74 16.96
C MET A 1 -3.68 -17.31 16.34
N LYS A 2 -4.91 -17.05 16.85
CA LYS A 2 -6.15 -17.55 16.19
C LYS A 2 -6.80 -16.59 15.17
N LYS A 3 -6.39 -15.31 15.11
CA LYS A 3 -7.10 -14.26 14.34
C LYS A 3 -6.56 -14.01 12.92
N ILE A 4 -5.25 -14.18 12.68
CA ILE A 4 -4.60 -13.97 11.37
C ILE A 4 -5.00 -15.03 10.32
N LEU A 5 -5.40 -16.23 10.78
CA LEU A 5 -5.89 -17.32 9.93
C LEU A 5 -7.21 -16.96 9.22
N ILE A 6 -7.98 -16.00 9.75
CA ILE A 6 -9.31 -15.64 9.23
C ILE A 6 -9.20 -14.91 7.88
N GLY A 7 -8.25 -13.98 7.72
CA GLY A 7 -8.10 -13.24 6.46
C GLY A 7 -7.65 -14.11 5.27
N LEU A 8 -6.83 -15.14 5.52
CA LEU A 8 -6.38 -16.07 4.46
C LEU A 8 -7.52 -16.95 3.96
N ILE A 9 -8.31 -17.53 4.87
CA ILE A 9 -9.39 -18.46 4.52
C ILE A 9 -10.46 -17.73 3.69
N LEU A 10 -10.74 -16.46 3.99
CA LEU A 10 -11.82 -15.71 3.35
C LEU A 10 -11.44 -15.10 1.98
N LEU A 11 -10.18 -14.68 1.77
CA LEU A 11 -9.70 -14.23 0.46
C LEU A 11 -9.61 -15.35 -0.59
N PHE A 12 -9.35 -16.58 -0.18
CA PHE A 12 -9.47 -17.73 -1.07
C PHE A 12 -10.95 -18.05 -1.37
N GLU A 13 -11.84 -17.95 -0.36
CA GLU A 13 -13.27 -18.15 -0.54
C GLU A 13 -13.91 -17.10 -1.45
N SER A 14 -13.50 -15.83 -1.42
CA SER A 14 -14.04 -14.77 -2.30
C SER A 14 -13.78 -15.04 -3.78
N ILE A 15 -12.58 -15.55 -4.12
CA ILE A 15 -12.22 -15.99 -5.48
C ILE A 15 -13.05 -17.22 -5.89
N LEU A 16 -13.36 -18.12 -4.95
CA LEU A 16 -14.20 -19.30 -5.17
C LEU A 16 -15.70 -19.00 -5.29
N TYR A 17 -16.20 -17.92 -4.65
CA TYR A 17 -17.62 -17.54 -4.64
C TYR A 17 -17.96 -16.33 -5.54
N GLY A 18 -17.00 -15.79 -6.29
CA GLY A 18 -17.24 -14.70 -7.26
C GLY A 18 -17.54 -13.33 -6.64
N MET A 19 -17.12 -13.10 -5.39
CA MET A 19 -17.26 -11.81 -4.72
C MET A 19 -16.24 -10.82 -5.27
N ASP A 20 -16.63 -9.55 -5.39
CA ASP A 20 -15.69 -8.50 -5.77
C ASP A 20 -14.60 -8.37 -4.69
N MET A 21 -13.34 -8.22 -5.12
CA MET A 21 -12.19 -8.22 -4.21
C MET A 21 -12.25 -7.08 -3.18
N LYS A 22 -12.80 -5.92 -3.56
CA LYS A 22 -13.03 -4.80 -2.65
C LYS A 22 -13.99 -5.19 -1.53
N GLU A 23 -15.09 -5.84 -1.87
CA GLU A 23 -16.11 -6.28 -0.90
C GLU A 23 -15.55 -7.31 0.07
N ALA A 24 -14.74 -8.26 -0.43
CA ALA A 24 -14.08 -9.25 0.40
C ALA A 24 -13.13 -8.60 1.43
N ILE A 25 -12.30 -7.65 0.98
CA ILE A 25 -11.38 -6.93 1.87
C ILE A 25 -12.12 -6.12 2.93
N LEU A 26 -13.20 -5.43 2.55
CA LEU A 26 -14.02 -4.68 3.50
C LEU A 26 -14.64 -5.59 4.55
N LYS A 27 -15.21 -6.72 4.14
CA LYS A 27 -15.79 -7.71 5.05
C LYS A 27 -14.76 -8.23 6.04
N ASP A 28 -13.57 -8.57 5.57
CA ASP A 28 -12.48 -9.07 6.42
C ASP A 28 -12.01 -7.99 7.40
N PHE A 29 -11.89 -6.75 6.94
CA PHE A 29 -11.53 -5.61 7.78
C PHE A 29 -12.60 -5.30 8.84
N GLU A 30 -13.89 -5.37 8.47
CA GLU A 30 -15.02 -5.16 9.38
C GLU A 30 -15.05 -6.18 10.51
N ALA A 31 -14.68 -7.44 10.22
CA ALA A 31 -14.62 -8.52 11.20
C ALA A 31 -13.51 -8.33 12.27
N VAL A 32 -12.55 -7.43 12.05
CA VAL A 32 -11.51 -7.12 13.04
C VAL A 32 -12.09 -6.25 14.16
N GLU A 33 -11.93 -6.69 15.40
CA GLU A 33 -12.24 -5.90 16.60
C GLU A 33 -11.27 -4.73 16.74
N ASP A 34 -11.78 -3.51 16.89
CA ASP A 34 -10.96 -2.32 17.11
C ASP A 34 -10.68 -2.12 18.62
N TYR A 35 -9.41 -2.13 18.99
CA TYR A 35 -8.92 -1.91 20.33
C TYR A 35 -8.75 -0.41 20.59
N THR A 36 -9.51 0.14 21.53
CA THR A 36 -9.66 1.58 21.73
C THR A 36 -8.86 2.14 22.91
N TYR A 37 -7.89 1.39 23.45
CA TYR A 37 -7.06 1.86 24.55
C TYR A 37 -6.18 3.04 24.09
N SER A 38 -6.39 4.21 24.70
CA SER A 38 -5.89 5.50 24.22
C SER A 38 -4.38 5.51 23.95
N ARG A 39 -3.57 5.05 24.91
CA ARG A 39 -2.11 5.07 24.76
C ARG A 39 -1.61 4.23 23.60
N ALA A 40 -2.13 3.01 23.44
CA ALA A 40 -1.73 2.15 22.33
C ALA A 40 -2.21 2.73 20.98
N ARG A 41 -3.33 3.47 20.99
CA ARG A 41 -3.83 4.16 19.81
C ARG A 41 -2.97 5.36 19.42
N GLU A 42 -2.50 6.14 20.40
CA GLU A 42 -1.54 7.23 20.18
C GLU A 42 -0.24 6.70 19.57
N GLU A 43 0.30 5.60 20.08
CA GLU A 43 1.49 4.94 19.51
C GLU A 43 1.25 4.47 18.05
N ALA A 44 0.05 3.95 17.75
CA ALA A 44 -0.31 3.56 16.39
C ALA A 44 -0.47 4.76 15.45
N GLU A 45 -1.04 5.87 15.93
CA GLU A 45 -1.17 7.10 15.17
C GLU A 45 0.19 7.75 14.90
N GLU A 46 1.14 7.67 15.83
CA GLU A 46 2.52 8.11 15.61
C GLU A 46 3.15 7.38 14.43
N ILE A 47 3.11 6.05 14.42
CA ILE A 47 3.66 5.22 13.33
C ILE A 47 2.97 5.53 11.99
N LEU A 48 1.65 5.65 11.99
CA LEU A 48 0.87 5.81 10.77
C LEU A 48 0.97 7.21 10.17
N LEU A 49 0.88 8.24 11.01
CA LEU A 49 0.54 9.60 10.59
C LEU A 49 1.68 10.60 10.78
N PHE A 50 2.58 10.36 11.73
CA PHE A 50 3.53 11.38 12.15
C PHE A 50 4.99 10.99 11.90
N ASP A 51 5.39 9.75 12.18
CA ASP A 51 6.77 9.31 11.98
C ASP A 51 7.13 9.23 10.49
N LYS A 52 8.10 10.05 10.07
CA LYS A 52 8.54 10.16 8.68
C LYS A 52 9.79 9.32 8.40
N LYS A 53 9.72 8.02 8.65
CA LYS A 53 10.86 7.13 8.42
C LYS A 53 10.98 6.61 6.98
N TYR A 54 9.88 6.51 6.24
CA TYR A 54 9.86 5.90 4.92
C TYR A 54 10.29 6.87 3.83
N GLN A 55 10.88 6.35 2.75
CA GLN A 55 11.17 7.12 1.56
C GLN A 55 10.00 7.02 0.58
N SER A 56 9.64 8.15 -0.03
CA SER A 56 8.64 8.20 -1.11
C SER A 56 9.16 7.52 -2.37
N VAL A 57 8.32 6.75 -3.05
CA VAL A 57 8.66 6.08 -4.32
C VAL A 57 8.93 7.08 -5.45
N PHE A 58 8.39 8.30 -5.34
CA PHE A 58 8.49 9.32 -6.38
C PHE A 58 9.80 10.10 -6.37
N TYR A 59 10.61 9.97 -5.31
CA TYR A 59 11.81 10.78 -5.09
C TYR A 59 13.06 9.90 -5.04
N ASP A 60 14.11 10.38 -5.70
CA ASP A 60 15.40 9.71 -5.77
C ASP A 60 16.01 9.50 -4.37
N SER A 61 16.79 8.44 -4.21
CA SER A 61 17.71 8.24 -3.09
C SER A 61 18.66 9.42 -2.82
N ASP A 62 19.07 10.16 -3.85
CA ASP A 62 19.96 11.32 -3.71
C ASP A 62 19.26 12.57 -3.13
N ASP A 63 17.92 12.67 -3.27
CA ASP A 63 17.09 13.72 -2.65
C ASP A 63 15.80 13.12 -2.06
N PRO A 64 15.92 12.37 -0.94
CA PRO A 64 14.83 11.54 -0.46
C PRO A 64 13.78 12.39 0.25
N LYS A 65 12.55 12.33 -0.25
CA LYS A 65 11.39 12.83 0.50
C LYS A 65 10.93 11.79 1.53
N ARG A 66 11.03 12.16 2.81
CA ARG A 66 10.59 11.35 3.94
C ARG A 66 9.08 11.48 4.18
N ILE A 67 8.40 10.34 4.35
CA ILE A 67 6.95 10.21 4.47
C ILE A 67 6.57 9.22 5.58
N ASN A 68 5.34 9.29 6.06
CA ASN A 68 4.80 8.39 7.08
C ASN A 68 4.33 7.04 6.49
N ALA A 69 4.03 6.06 7.36
CA ALA A 69 3.62 4.72 6.92
C ALA A 69 2.36 4.76 6.07
N LYS A 70 1.37 5.59 6.44
CA LYS A 70 0.12 5.72 5.71
C LYS A 70 0.36 6.18 4.27
N ARG A 71 1.16 7.23 4.08
CA ARG A 71 1.53 7.74 2.75
C ARG A 71 2.32 6.71 1.98
N TYR A 72 3.31 6.07 2.62
CA TYR A 72 4.14 5.05 1.99
C TYR A 72 3.30 3.89 1.43
N ILE A 73 2.37 3.38 2.23
CA ILE A 73 1.42 2.34 1.79
C ILE A 73 0.56 2.85 0.63
N SER A 74 0.07 4.09 0.70
CA SER A 74 -0.79 4.68 -0.31
C SER A 74 -0.08 4.91 -1.65
N GLU A 75 1.20 5.30 -1.63
CA GLU A 75 2.00 5.45 -2.84
C GLU A 75 2.20 4.09 -3.53
N ILE A 76 2.58 3.05 -2.77
CA ILE A 76 2.74 1.69 -3.29
C ILE A 76 1.41 1.13 -3.79
N ALA A 77 0.31 1.38 -3.08
CA ALA A 77 -1.04 1.01 -3.49
C ALA A 77 -1.43 1.64 -4.83
N ALA A 78 -1.04 2.90 -5.06
CA ALA A 78 -1.25 3.57 -6.33
C ALA A 78 -0.57 2.83 -7.48
N PHE A 79 0.71 2.51 -7.33
CA PHE A 79 1.44 1.74 -8.32
C PHE A 79 0.88 0.33 -8.53
N TYR A 80 0.54 -0.36 -7.44
CA TYR A 80 -0.04 -1.70 -7.49
C TYR A 80 -1.36 -1.71 -8.26
N ALA A 81 -2.25 -0.75 -8.00
CA ALA A 81 -3.51 -0.62 -8.71
C ALA A 81 -3.29 -0.29 -10.20
N MET A 82 -2.42 0.68 -10.51
CA MET A 82 -2.07 1.03 -11.89
C MET A 82 -1.55 -0.19 -12.68
N GLU A 83 -0.67 -0.97 -12.07
CA GLU A 83 -0.04 -2.14 -12.70
C GLU A 83 -1.01 -3.33 -12.81
N THR A 84 -1.66 -3.70 -11.70
CA THR A 84 -2.33 -5.01 -11.56
C THR A 84 -3.80 -4.95 -11.93
N ILE A 85 -4.50 -3.87 -11.54
CA ILE A 85 -5.94 -3.72 -11.76
C ILE A 85 -6.17 -3.04 -13.12
N TYR A 86 -5.49 -1.91 -13.35
CA TYR A 86 -5.70 -1.05 -14.51
C TYR A 86 -4.75 -1.36 -15.68
N LYS A 87 -3.72 -2.19 -15.47
CA LYS A 87 -2.78 -2.63 -16.52
C LYS A 87 -2.18 -1.47 -17.32
N TRP A 88 -1.91 -0.36 -16.64
CA TRP A 88 -1.39 0.89 -17.22
C TRP A 88 -2.30 1.55 -18.27
N ASP A 89 -3.60 1.26 -18.29
CA ASP A 89 -4.58 2.01 -19.09
C ASP A 89 -4.70 3.44 -18.55
N LYS A 90 -4.06 4.38 -19.26
CA LYS A 90 -3.99 5.79 -18.86
C LYS A 90 -5.35 6.47 -18.76
N GLU A 91 -6.30 6.10 -19.62
CA GLU A 91 -7.62 6.74 -19.64
C GLU A 91 -8.47 6.23 -18.49
N ALA A 92 -8.41 4.93 -18.20
CA ALA A 92 -9.05 4.36 -17.01
C ALA A 92 -8.43 4.91 -15.71
N ILE A 93 -7.10 5.00 -15.64
CA ILE A 93 -6.37 5.57 -14.48
C ILE A 93 -6.79 7.01 -14.19
N LYS A 94 -6.90 7.86 -15.23
CA LYS A 94 -7.37 9.24 -15.07
C LYS A 94 -8.83 9.31 -14.64
N ARG A 95 -9.70 8.59 -15.34
CA ARG A 95 -11.15 8.59 -15.11
C ARG A 95 -11.47 8.20 -13.67
N ASP A 96 -10.77 7.19 -13.16
CA ASP A 96 -11.01 6.63 -11.82
C ASP A 96 -10.07 7.24 -10.76
N ASN A 97 -9.31 8.28 -11.13
CA ASN A 97 -8.43 9.06 -10.26
C ASN A 97 -7.44 8.21 -9.43
N ILE A 98 -6.77 7.25 -10.06
CA ILE A 98 -5.84 6.32 -9.39
C ILE A 98 -4.58 7.09 -9.02
N THR A 99 -4.52 7.57 -7.77
CA THR A 99 -3.46 8.42 -7.25
C THR A 99 -3.14 8.03 -5.81
N ALA A 100 -1.93 8.35 -5.35
CA ALA A 100 -1.55 8.14 -3.95
C ALA A 100 -2.44 8.94 -3.00
N ASP A 101 -2.82 10.17 -3.37
CA ASP A 101 -3.71 11.01 -2.57
C ASP A 101 -5.12 10.41 -2.44
N ARG A 102 -5.64 9.78 -3.50
CA ARG A 102 -6.91 9.04 -3.43
C ARG A 102 -6.77 7.89 -2.45
N PHE A 103 -5.78 7.03 -2.63
CA PHE A 103 -5.64 5.85 -1.78
C PHE A 103 -5.29 6.17 -0.32
N GLU A 104 -4.66 7.31 -0.06
CA GLU A 104 -4.46 7.81 1.29
C GLU A 104 -5.77 8.24 1.97
N ARG A 105 -6.76 8.71 1.20
CA ARG A 105 -8.11 8.96 1.72
C ARG A 105 -8.89 7.66 1.93
N ASP A 106 -8.69 6.67 1.06
CA ASP A 106 -9.34 5.36 1.14
C ASP A 106 -8.68 4.43 2.17
N PHE A 107 -7.55 4.83 2.76
CA PHE A 107 -6.83 4.04 3.77
C PHE A 107 -7.63 3.95 5.08
N MET A 108 -7.94 2.73 5.48
CA MET A 108 -8.62 2.41 6.72
C MET A 108 -7.68 1.65 7.64
N TRP A 109 -7.80 1.86 8.95
CA TRP A 109 -7.03 1.12 9.94
C TRP A 109 -7.82 0.87 11.23
N LYS A 110 -7.45 -0.21 11.91
CA LYS A 110 -7.92 -0.60 13.25
C LYS A 110 -6.72 -1.07 14.06
N LEU A 111 -6.81 -0.96 15.38
CA LEU A 111 -5.79 -1.49 16.28
C LEU A 111 -6.24 -2.83 16.84
N GLU A 112 -5.41 -3.86 16.75
CA GLU A 112 -5.66 -5.12 17.43
C GLU A 112 -5.01 -5.12 18.83
N ARG A 113 -5.65 -5.76 19.81
CA ARG A 113 -5.13 -5.89 21.19
C ARG A 113 -3.74 -6.55 21.26
N SER A 114 -3.36 -7.30 20.24
CA SER A 114 -2.06 -7.94 20.09
C SER A 114 -0.91 -6.97 19.78
N GLY A 115 -1.20 -5.67 19.55
CA GLY A 115 -0.19 -4.67 19.17
C GLY A 115 0.09 -4.63 17.67
N TYR A 116 -0.88 -5.05 16.87
CA TYR A 116 -0.84 -4.93 15.41
C TYR A 116 -1.84 -3.88 14.94
N ILE A 117 -1.39 -3.01 14.04
CA ILE A 117 -2.27 -2.16 13.26
C ILE A 117 -2.74 -3.01 12.08
N VAL A 118 -4.05 -3.21 11.94
CA VAL A 118 -4.63 -3.80 10.73
C VAL A 118 -5.02 -2.67 9.80
N TRP A 119 -4.64 -2.76 8.53
CA TRP A 119 -4.94 -1.73 7.54
C TRP A 119 -5.52 -2.34 6.25
N CYS A 120 -6.28 -1.54 5.52
CA CYS A 120 -6.69 -1.90 4.16
C CYS A 120 -6.85 -0.66 3.28
N ILE A 121 -6.69 -0.87 1.97
CA ILE A 121 -7.09 0.04 0.90
C ILE A 121 -7.95 -0.79 -0.06
N PRO A 122 -9.28 -0.85 0.17
CA PRO A 122 -10.17 -1.75 -0.56
C PRO A 122 -10.12 -1.54 -2.07
N ASP A 123 -10.10 -0.28 -2.53
CA ASP A 123 -10.08 0.08 -3.94
C ASP A 123 -8.74 -0.24 -4.64
N ALA A 124 -7.67 -0.48 -3.88
CA ALA A 124 -6.40 -1.00 -4.40
C ALA A 124 -6.28 -2.52 -4.27
N HIS A 125 -7.31 -3.19 -3.76
CA HIS A 125 -7.31 -4.61 -3.42
C HIS A 125 -6.18 -5.01 -2.45
N LEU A 126 -5.88 -4.15 -1.46
CA LEU A 126 -4.84 -4.40 -0.46
C LEU A 126 -5.40 -4.49 0.96
N PHE A 127 -4.92 -5.50 1.70
CA PHE A 127 -5.16 -5.72 3.11
C PHE A 127 -3.85 -6.11 3.78
N GLY A 128 -3.58 -5.61 4.98
CA GLY A 128 -2.31 -5.86 5.63
C GLY A 128 -2.27 -5.57 7.12
N THR A 129 -1.07 -5.71 7.69
CA THR A 129 -0.78 -5.36 9.08
C THR A 129 0.50 -4.54 9.20
N ILE A 130 0.64 -3.85 10.34
CA ILE A 130 1.90 -3.27 10.81
C ILE A 130 2.10 -3.77 12.23
N ASN A 131 3.24 -4.40 12.51
CA ASN A 131 3.61 -4.78 13.87
C ASN A 131 4.12 -3.54 14.62
N MET A 132 3.51 -3.12 15.71
CA MET A 132 3.92 -1.87 16.39
C MET A 132 5.29 -1.91 17.07
N ILE A 133 5.90 -3.10 17.23
CA ILE A 133 7.19 -3.26 17.93
C ILE A 133 8.37 -3.03 16.99
N ASN A 134 8.32 -3.65 15.81
CA ASN A 134 9.39 -3.54 14.81
C ASN A 134 8.98 -2.75 13.57
N GLU A 135 7.70 -2.38 13.50
CA GLU A 135 7.09 -1.59 12.44
C GLU A 135 7.24 -2.21 11.05
N ASP A 136 7.33 -3.55 10.99
CA ASP A 136 7.26 -4.30 9.75
C ASP A 136 5.86 -4.18 9.16
N ILE A 137 5.78 -3.74 7.91
CA ILE A 137 4.54 -3.69 7.14
C ILE A 137 4.41 -5.00 6.35
N ALA A 138 3.29 -5.66 6.53
CA ALA A 138 2.94 -6.89 5.84
C ALA A 138 1.68 -6.71 4.99
N VAL A 139 1.61 -7.42 3.87
CA VAL A 139 0.43 -7.48 2.99
C VAL A 139 -0.01 -8.92 2.81
N LEU A 140 -1.32 -9.11 2.75
CA LEU A 140 -1.95 -10.40 2.61
C LEU A 140 -2.20 -10.72 1.14
N ALA A 141 -1.93 -11.97 0.74
CA ALA A 141 -2.20 -12.53 -0.59
C ALA A 141 -1.55 -11.81 -1.79
N VAL A 142 -0.65 -10.86 -1.56
CA VAL A 142 0.17 -10.21 -2.59
C VAL A 142 1.57 -10.76 -2.51
N ASN A 143 1.96 -11.62 -3.46
CA ASN A 143 3.30 -12.20 -3.49
C ASN A 143 4.34 -11.13 -3.86
N THR A 144 5.05 -10.62 -2.86
CA THR A 144 6.14 -9.64 -3.03
C THR A 144 7.50 -10.31 -3.22
N GLY A 145 7.58 -11.64 -3.13
CA GLY A 145 8.84 -12.40 -3.13
C GLY A 145 9.49 -12.54 -1.75
N ALA A 146 8.94 -11.92 -0.70
CA ALA A 146 9.44 -12.01 0.67
C ALA A 146 8.34 -12.52 1.62
N PRO A 147 8.11 -13.84 1.69
CA PRO A 147 7.08 -14.41 2.57
C PRO A 147 7.43 -14.21 4.04
N MET A 148 6.41 -13.98 4.86
CA MET A 148 6.51 -14.03 6.32
C MET A 148 6.29 -15.46 6.83
N TYR A 149 6.53 -15.68 8.11
CA TYR A 149 6.31 -16.97 8.75
C TYR A 149 4.84 -17.43 8.64
N GLU A 150 3.92 -16.48 8.69
CA GLU A 150 2.49 -16.71 8.47
C GLU A 150 2.19 -16.89 6.98
N ASN A 151 1.64 -18.06 6.63
CA ASN A 151 1.30 -18.39 5.25
C ASN A 151 0.49 -17.28 4.57
N GLY A 152 0.87 -16.92 3.34
CA GLY A 152 0.19 -15.93 2.51
C GLY A 152 0.30 -14.48 2.99
N TRP A 153 1.08 -14.22 4.05
CA TRP A 153 1.55 -12.88 4.38
C TRP A 153 2.94 -12.65 3.79
N PHE A 154 3.16 -11.45 3.29
CA PHE A 154 4.42 -11.06 2.66
C PHE A 154 4.86 -9.71 3.19
N LEU A 155 6.17 -9.51 3.32
CA LEU A 155 6.73 -8.20 3.62
C LEU A 155 6.37 -7.23 2.49
N PHE A 156 6.00 -6.01 2.86
CA PHE A 156 5.55 -4.99 1.91
C PHE A 156 6.70 -4.24 1.24
N SER A 157 7.86 -4.15 1.91
CA SER A 157 9.03 -3.40 1.43
C SER A 157 9.54 -3.77 0.03
N PRO A 158 9.49 -5.03 -0.45
CA PRO A 158 9.93 -5.32 -1.82
C PRO A 158 9.07 -4.65 -2.91
N LEU A 159 7.83 -4.26 -2.61
CA LEU A 159 7.01 -3.47 -3.55
C LEU A 159 7.55 -2.05 -3.72
N TYR A 160 8.11 -1.46 -2.65
CA TYR A 160 8.80 -0.18 -2.77
C TYR A 160 9.97 -0.30 -3.75
N ASP A 161 10.86 -1.27 -3.56
CA ASP A 161 12.03 -1.44 -4.43
C ASP A 161 11.61 -1.65 -5.88
N ARG A 162 10.58 -2.48 -6.10
CA ARG A 162 9.99 -2.70 -7.43
C ARG A 162 9.55 -1.40 -8.09
N TYR A 163 8.76 -0.57 -7.40
CA TYR A 163 8.16 0.63 -8.00
C TYR A 163 9.13 1.81 -8.09
N TYR A 164 10.05 1.91 -7.13
CA TYR A 164 11.17 2.83 -7.21
C TYR A 164 12.04 2.53 -8.43
N MET A 165 12.51 1.28 -8.57
CA MET A 165 13.32 0.85 -9.72
C MET A 165 12.55 0.97 -11.05
N PHE A 166 11.25 0.70 -11.04
CA PHE A 166 10.41 0.91 -12.22
C PHE A 166 10.43 2.39 -12.66
N LEU A 167 10.16 3.32 -11.75
CA LEU A 167 10.19 4.76 -12.04
C LEU A 167 11.57 5.26 -12.48
N ASP A 168 12.63 4.71 -11.89
CA ASP A 168 14.00 5.00 -12.28
C ASP A 168 14.27 4.52 -13.71
N SER A 169 13.93 3.26 -14.03
CA SER A 169 14.12 2.67 -15.36
C SER A 169 13.35 3.38 -16.49
N LEU A 170 12.22 4.03 -16.19
CA LEU A 170 11.47 4.81 -17.18
C LEU A 170 12.25 6.03 -17.67
N TYR A 171 13.18 6.57 -16.87
CA TYR A 171 14.08 7.65 -17.28
C TYR A 171 15.04 7.17 -18.38
N TYR A 172 15.64 5.99 -18.18
CA TYR A 172 16.65 5.45 -19.09
C TYR A 172 16.10 4.80 -20.36
N SER A 173 14.82 4.42 -20.39
CA SER A 173 14.23 3.59 -21.46
C SER A 173 13.45 4.35 -22.53
N ASN A 174 13.59 5.68 -22.62
CA ASN A 174 12.85 6.53 -23.57
C ASN A 174 11.31 6.45 -23.42
N LYS A 175 10.83 6.01 -22.24
CA LYS A 175 9.41 5.96 -21.83
C LYS A 175 9.05 7.13 -20.90
N GLY A 176 9.64 8.29 -21.15
CA GLY A 176 9.43 9.51 -20.36
C GLY A 176 7.95 9.90 -20.25
N ASP A 177 7.15 9.63 -21.27
CA ASP A 177 5.70 9.91 -21.29
C ASP A 177 4.91 9.16 -20.21
N LEU A 178 5.32 7.94 -19.85
CA LEU A 178 4.67 7.20 -18.77
C LEU A 178 5.07 7.77 -17.41
N LYS A 179 6.35 8.12 -17.23
CA LYS A 179 6.83 8.75 -16.00
C LYS A 179 6.16 10.12 -15.79
N LYS A 180 6.14 10.96 -16.83
CA LYS A 180 5.45 12.25 -16.83
C LYS A 180 3.96 12.09 -16.47
N PHE A 181 3.28 11.15 -17.12
CA PHE A 181 1.89 10.85 -16.79
C PHE A 181 1.68 10.50 -15.31
N ILE A 182 2.51 9.60 -14.76
CA ILE A 182 2.43 9.18 -13.35
C ILE A 182 2.67 10.37 -12.40
N PHE A 183 3.64 11.23 -12.71
CA PHE A 183 3.96 12.41 -11.91
C PHE A 183 2.85 13.46 -11.99
N ASP A 184 2.31 13.70 -13.19
CA ASP A 184 1.24 14.67 -13.43
C ASP A 184 -0.03 14.32 -12.64
N ILE A 185 -0.48 13.06 -12.68
CA ILE A 185 -1.69 12.63 -11.95
C ILE A 185 -1.48 12.65 -10.43
N ASN A 186 -0.26 12.49 -9.93
CA ASN A 186 0.06 12.57 -8.51
C ASN A 186 0.50 13.98 -8.06
N HIS A 187 0.36 14.98 -8.92
CA HIS A 187 0.76 16.37 -8.66
C HIS A 187 2.22 16.51 -8.17
N ILE A 188 3.09 15.61 -8.59
CA ILE A 188 4.52 15.67 -8.29
C ILE A 188 5.20 16.52 -9.35
N LYS A 189 5.92 17.56 -8.93
CA LYS A 189 6.67 18.40 -9.86
C LYS A 189 7.71 17.55 -10.58
N TYR A 190 7.53 17.36 -11.87
CA TYR A 190 8.50 16.68 -12.72
C TYR A 190 9.69 17.61 -12.94
N ILE A 191 10.82 17.34 -12.27
CA ILE A 191 12.07 18.04 -12.56
C ILE A 191 12.73 17.28 -13.72
N TYR A 192 12.57 17.80 -14.93
CA TYR A 192 13.38 17.37 -16.06
C TYR A 192 14.81 17.82 -15.77
N VAL A 193 15.68 16.90 -15.34
CA VAL A 193 17.12 17.16 -15.41
C VAL A 193 17.52 16.67 -16.79
N ASP A 194 17.58 17.61 -17.74
CA ASP A 194 18.39 17.42 -18.94
C ASP A 194 19.83 17.19 -18.45
N ARG A 195 20.27 15.94 -18.41
CA ARG A 195 21.68 15.59 -18.26
C ARG A 195 22.26 15.30 -19.63
#